data_AF-A0A4U0HDI9-F1
#
_entry.id   AF-A0A4U0HDI9-F1
#
_cell.length_a   1.000
_cell.length_b   1.000
_cell.length_c   1.000
_cell.angle_alpha   90.00
_cell.angle_beta   90.00
_cell.angle_gamma   90.00
#
_symmetry.space_group_name_H-M   'P 1'
#
loop_
_entity.id
_entity.type
_entity.pdbx_description
1 polymer ?
#
loop_
_entity_poly.entity_id
_entity_poly.type
_entity_poly.pdbx_seq_one_letter_code
_entity_poly.pdbx_strand_id
1 'polypeptide(L)'
;MKKILLALAIGSISLLTLNSCTKEYITNNFLPGITYTHTIQPGDWVEDGVGSGVYAVDIPFPELDAQYYNFGTTQVALEFANSSTAFDAIPATIRETHYSFSYQVGLVTIFAETRSPEADDIDRPIVVKITLTDADNGGN
;
A
#
# COMPACT_ATOMS: atom_id res chain seq x y z
N MET A 1 -52.60 40.14 16.30
CA MET A 1 -51.20 40.29 16.77
C MET A 1 -50.61 39.03 17.43
N LYS A 2 -51.38 38.16 18.09
CA LYS A 2 -50.86 36.92 18.74
C LYS A 2 -50.42 35.79 17.78
N LYS A 3 -50.97 35.72 16.56
CA LYS A 3 -50.67 34.65 15.58
C LYS A 3 -49.33 34.81 14.86
N ILE A 4 -48.83 36.05 14.76
CA ILE A 4 -47.54 36.36 14.09
C ILE A 4 -46.36 35.99 15.01
N LEU A 5 -46.52 36.19 16.32
CA LEU A 5 -45.51 35.83 17.32
C LEU A 5 -45.30 34.30 17.38
N LEU A 6 -46.36 33.50 17.17
CA LEU A 6 -46.27 32.04 17.15
C LEU A 6 -45.53 31.52 15.91
N ALA A 7 -45.73 32.15 14.75
CA ALA A 7 -45.02 31.79 13.52
C ALA A 7 -43.53 32.12 13.58
N LEU A 8 -43.16 33.25 14.22
CA LEU A 8 -41.76 33.60 14.45
C LEU A 8 -41.06 32.64 15.42
N ALA A 9 -41.77 32.16 16.45
CA ALA A 9 -41.23 31.24 17.45
C ALA A 9 -40.98 29.82 16.89
N ILE A 10 -41.79 29.35 15.93
CA ILE A 10 -41.60 28.03 15.30
C ILE A 10 -40.52 28.09 14.21
N GLY A 11 -40.47 29.17 13.43
CA GLY A 11 -39.45 29.34 12.38
C GLY A 11 -38.02 29.55 12.91
N SER A 12 -37.87 30.13 14.11
CA SER A 12 -36.56 30.38 14.72
C SER A 12 -35.91 29.15 15.35
N ILE A 13 -36.68 28.13 15.75
CA ILE A 13 -36.14 26.88 16.30
C ILE A 13 -35.57 25.99 15.17
N SER A 14 -36.20 25.98 13.99
CA SER A 14 -35.75 25.20 12.82
C SER A 14 -34.45 25.69 12.18
N LEU A 15 -34.02 26.93 12.46
CA LEU A 15 -32.77 27.50 11.93
C LEU A 15 -31.55 27.23 12.83
N LEU A 16 -31.77 26.83 14.09
CA LEU A 16 -30.68 26.54 15.03
C LEU A 16 -30.20 25.08 14.94
N THR A 17 -30.98 24.18 14.36
CA THR A 17 -30.65 22.74 14.28
C THR A 17 -29.95 22.32 12.98
N LEU A 18 -29.82 23.22 11.99
CA LEU A 18 -29.16 22.92 10.70
C LEU A 18 -27.63 23.14 10.72
N ASN A 19 -27.07 23.62 11.84
CA ASN A 19 -25.62 23.82 11.98
C ASN A 19 -24.87 22.61 12.57
N SER A 20 -25.54 21.48 12.81
CA SER A 20 -24.91 20.30 13.44
C SER A 20 -24.15 19.37 12.49
N CYS A 21 -23.98 19.76 11.23
CA CYS A 21 -22.94 19.20 10.38
C CYS A 21 -21.76 20.18 10.37
N THR A 22 -21.16 20.44 11.53
CA THR A 22 -19.80 20.97 11.54
C THR A 22 -18.94 19.90 10.90
N LYS A 23 -18.53 20.13 9.65
CA LYS A 23 -17.48 19.33 9.02
C LYS A 23 -16.24 19.52 9.89
N GLU A 24 -16.01 18.58 10.80
CA GLU A 24 -14.77 18.51 11.56
C GLU A 24 -13.67 18.25 10.53
N TYR A 25 -12.87 19.27 10.28
CA TYR A 25 -11.61 19.07 9.60
C TYR A 25 -10.76 18.27 10.58
N ILE A 26 -10.46 17.02 10.26
CA ILE A 26 -9.41 16.28 10.95
C ILE A 26 -8.13 17.09 10.73
N THR A 27 -7.74 17.87 11.74
CA THR A 27 -6.53 18.72 11.73
C THR A 27 -5.25 17.88 11.79
N ASN A 28 -5.39 16.58 12.04
CA ASN A 28 -4.31 15.62 11.89
C ASN A 28 -4.23 15.25 10.41
N ASN A 29 -3.21 15.77 9.75
CA ASN A 29 -2.77 15.35 8.42
C ASN A 29 -2.19 13.92 8.51
N PHE A 30 -3.00 12.97 8.98
CA PHE A 30 -2.61 11.59 9.22
C PHE A 30 -2.68 10.87 7.87
N LEU A 31 -1.51 10.66 7.27
CA LEU A 31 -1.38 9.74 6.16
C LEU A 31 -1.42 8.34 6.78
N PRO A 32 -2.45 7.52 6.50
CA PRO A 32 -2.62 6.21 7.12
C PRO A 32 -1.59 5.17 6.61
N GLY A 33 -0.85 5.52 5.56
CA GLY A 33 0.18 4.68 4.96
C GLY A 33 1.59 5.17 5.30
N ILE A 34 2.45 4.24 5.70
CA ILE A 34 3.89 4.46 5.86
C ILE A 34 4.60 3.70 4.73
N THR A 35 5.52 4.38 4.05
CA THR A 35 6.21 3.84 2.89
C THR A 35 7.71 3.76 3.13
N TYR A 36 8.30 2.65 2.72
CA TYR A 36 9.72 2.34 2.83
C TYR A 36 10.25 1.98 1.46
N THR A 37 11.53 2.31 1.21
CA THR A 37 12.22 1.92 -0.02
C THR A 37 13.42 1.05 0.32
N HIS A 38 13.60 -0.04 -0.42
CA HIS A 38 14.73 -0.95 -0.33
C HIS A 38 15.28 -1.22 -1.72
N THR A 39 16.59 -1.34 -1.89
CA THR A 39 17.18 -1.65 -3.20
C THR A 39 17.65 -3.09 -3.20
N ILE A 40 17.00 -3.91 -4.03
CA ILE A 40 17.45 -5.27 -4.34
C ILE A 40 18.64 -5.16 -5.30
N GLN A 41 19.75 -5.80 -4.95
CA GLN A 41 20.90 -5.96 -5.83
C GLN A 41 20.78 -7.24 -6.65
N PRO A 42 21.44 -7.32 -7.82
CA PRO A 42 21.42 -8.52 -8.65
C PRO A 42 21.82 -9.81 -7.93
N GLY A 43 22.79 -9.72 -7.02
CA GLY A 43 23.28 -10.86 -6.25
C GLY A 43 22.38 -11.31 -5.10
N ASP A 44 21.29 -10.59 -4.81
CA ASP A 44 20.37 -10.95 -3.73
C ASP A 44 19.36 -12.02 -4.17
N TRP A 45 19.11 -12.16 -5.48
CA TRP A 45 18.18 -13.12 -6.04
C TRP A 45 18.68 -14.55 -5.87
N VAL A 46 17.82 -15.39 -5.30
CA VAL A 46 18.06 -16.83 -5.14
C VAL A 46 17.03 -17.58 -5.97
N GLU A 47 17.47 -18.55 -6.77
CA GLU A 47 16.53 -19.40 -7.52
C GLU A 47 15.69 -20.25 -6.55
N ASP A 48 14.37 -20.09 -6.62
CA ASP A 48 13.40 -20.84 -5.82
C ASP A 48 13.05 -22.15 -6.55
N GLY A 49 13.85 -23.17 -6.25
CA GLY A 49 13.77 -24.49 -6.89
C GLY A 49 14.63 -24.57 -8.16
N VAL A 50 15.51 -25.56 -8.20
CA VAL A 50 16.50 -25.71 -9.29
C VAL A 50 15.79 -25.85 -10.65
N GLY A 51 16.07 -24.94 -11.58
CA GLY A 51 15.53 -24.94 -12.94
C GLY A 51 14.08 -24.47 -13.04
N SER A 52 13.53 -23.82 -12.01
CA SER A 52 12.16 -23.33 -12.01
C SER A 52 11.99 -22.08 -12.87
N GLY A 53 13.05 -21.29 -13.05
CA GLY A 53 12.96 -19.94 -13.62
C GLY A 53 12.27 -18.94 -12.69
N VAL A 54 12.08 -19.31 -11.42
CA VAL A 54 11.53 -18.46 -10.37
C VAL A 54 12.68 -18.06 -9.46
N TYR A 55 12.83 -16.76 -9.25
CA TYR A 55 13.81 -16.18 -8.34
C TYR A 55 13.09 -15.48 -7.20
N ALA A 56 13.65 -15.56 -6.00
CA ALA A 56 13.10 -14.95 -4.80
C ALA A 56 14.15 -14.10 -4.08
N VAL A 57 13.71 -13.00 -3.48
CA VAL A 57 14.48 -12.18 -2.55
C VAL A 57 13.67 -11.99 -1.29
N ASP A 58 14.27 -12.38 -0.17
CA ASP A 58 13.75 -12.17 1.17
C ASP A 58 14.25 -10.84 1.73
N ILE A 59 13.32 -9.93 2.00
CA ILE A 59 13.59 -8.62 2.60
C ILE A 59 13.14 -8.66 4.07
N PRO A 60 14.07 -8.71 5.04
CA PRO A 60 13.72 -8.54 6.45
C PRO A 60 13.02 -7.19 6.65
N PHE A 61 11.82 -7.24 7.21
CA PHE A 61 10.94 -6.08 7.27
C PHE A 61 10.22 -6.02 8.63
N PRO A 62 10.95 -5.70 9.72
CA PRO A 62 10.44 -5.74 11.09
C PRO A 62 9.27 -4.78 11.37
N GLU A 63 9.06 -3.78 10.52
CA GLU A 63 7.95 -2.84 10.57
C GLU A 63 6.59 -3.49 10.23
N LEU A 64 6.60 -4.60 9.48
CA LEU A 64 5.41 -5.42 9.22
C LEU A 64 5.12 -6.29 10.44
N ASP A 65 4.36 -5.73 11.37
CA ASP A 65 3.93 -6.40 12.59
C ASP A 65 2.58 -7.15 12.44
N ALA A 66 2.06 -7.65 13.57
CA ALA A 66 0.79 -8.37 13.59
C ALA A 66 -0.43 -7.49 13.27
N GLN A 67 -0.37 -6.17 13.49
CA GLN A 67 -1.47 -5.28 13.17
C GLN A 67 -1.62 -5.14 11.65
N TYR A 68 -0.51 -4.84 10.97
CA TYR A 68 -0.49 -4.77 9.50
C TYR A 68 -0.78 -6.12 8.84
N TYR A 69 -0.29 -7.21 9.42
CA TYR A 69 -0.52 -8.56 8.87
C TYR A 69 -1.97 -9.03 9.00
N ASN A 70 -2.61 -8.82 10.16
CA ASN A 70 -3.95 -9.37 10.41
C ASN A 70 -5.08 -8.48 9.86
N PHE A 71 -4.89 -7.16 9.86
CA PHE A 71 -5.97 -6.22 9.56
C PHE A 71 -5.59 -5.23 8.47
N GLY A 72 -4.33 -4.81 8.42
CA GLY A 72 -3.85 -3.85 7.44
C GLY A 72 -3.69 -4.40 6.03
N THR A 73 -3.05 -3.59 5.19
CA THR A 73 -2.63 -3.98 3.84
C THR A 73 -1.15 -3.68 3.62
N THR A 74 -0.48 -4.58 2.89
CA THR A 74 0.87 -4.39 2.40
C THR A 74 0.82 -4.27 0.88
N GLN A 75 1.33 -3.18 0.33
CA GLN A 75 1.43 -2.96 -1.11
C GLN A 75 2.88 -2.83 -1.52
N VAL A 76 3.25 -3.44 -2.63
CA VAL A 76 4.61 -3.39 -3.16
C VAL A 76 4.59 -2.84 -4.58
N ALA A 77 5.56 -1.98 -4.89
CA ALA A 77 5.82 -1.49 -6.23
C ALA A 77 7.31 -1.46 -6.52
N LEU A 78 7.69 -1.59 -7.79
CA LEU A 78 9.06 -1.70 -8.25
C LEU A 78 9.43 -0.51 -9.14
N GLU A 79 10.62 0.01 -8.99
CA GLU A 79 11.25 0.97 -9.90
C GLU A 79 12.55 0.36 -10.41
N PHE A 80 12.73 0.40 -11.73
CA PHE A 80 13.88 -0.21 -12.41
C PHE A 80 14.90 0.87 -12.75
N ALA A 81 16.19 0.51 -12.80
CA ALA A 81 17.30 1.45 -13.02
C ALA A 81 17.13 2.41 -14.22
N ASN A 82 16.42 1.99 -15.27
CA ASN A 82 16.16 2.79 -16.47
C ASN A 82 14.79 3.48 -16.48
N SER A 83 14.00 3.40 -15.40
CA SER A 83 12.68 4.02 -15.25
C SER A 83 12.60 4.91 -14.01
N SER A 84 13.61 5.78 -13.82
CA SER A 84 13.86 6.56 -12.59
C SER A 84 12.78 7.60 -12.21
N THR A 85 11.56 7.44 -12.71
CA THR A 85 10.45 8.39 -12.58
C THR A 85 9.12 7.70 -12.23
N ALA A 86 9.07 6.37 -12.20
CA ALA A 86 7.83 5.63 -11.97
C ALA A 86 8.05 4.33 -11.20
N PHE A 87 7.05 4.00 -10.38
CA PHE A 87 6.92 2.71 -9.73
C PHE A 87 5.78 1.92 -10.38
N ASP A 88 6.06 0.69 -10.75
CA ASP A 88 5.09 -0.27 -11.25
C ASP A 88 4.59 -1.14 -10.09
N ALA A 89 3.29 -1.11 -9.81
CA ALA A 89 2.70 -1.93 -8.75
C ALA A 89 2.72 -3.42 -9.14
N ILE A 90 3.01 -4.28 -8.16
CA ILE A 90 2.99 -5.74 -8.33
C ILE A 90 1.87 -6.35 -7.47
N PRO A 91 1.26 -7.49 -7.89
CA PRO A 91 1.68 -8.39 -8.96
C PRO A 91 1.45 -7.85 -10.38
N ALA A 92 2.45 -7.97 -11.24
CA ALA A 92 2.37 -7.55 -12.64
C ALA A 92 3.46 -8.21 -13.50
N THR A 93 3.20 -8.36 -14.79
CA THR A 93 4.25 -8.68 -15.76
C THR A 93 4.85 -7.39 -16.28
N ILE A 94 6.13 -7.19 -16.01
CA ILE A 94 6.89 -5.99 -16.36
C ILE A 94 8.12 -6.47 -17.14
N ARG A 95 8.33 -5.95 -18.35
CA ARG A 95 9.46 -6.33 -19.22
C ARG A 95 9.65 -7.85 -19.31
N GLU A 96 8.57 -8.56 -19.61
CA GLU A 96 8.52 -10.02 -19.80
C GLU A 96 8.76 -10.88 -18.54
N THR A 97 9.05 -10.26 -17.39
CA THR A 97 9.17 -10.95 -16.10
C THR A 97 7.90 -10.77 -15.29
N HIS A 98 7.34 -11.85 -14.75
CA HIS A 98 6.20 -11.76 -13.84
C HIS A 98 6.70 -11.56 -12.41
N TYR A 99 6.41 -10.39 -11.86
CA TYR A 99 6.73 -10.05 -10.47
C TYR A 99 5.52 -10.27 -9.59
N SER A 100 5.74 -10.89 -8.44
CA SER A 100 4.75 -11.04 -7.38
C SER A 100 5.42 -10.91 -6.01
N PHE A 101 4.63 -10.86 -4.95
CA PHE A 101 5.16 -10.83 -3.59
C PHE A 101 4.27 -11.60 -2.64
N SER A 102 4.88 -12.09 -1.57
CA SER A 102 4.19 -12.57 -0.37
C SER A 102 4.78 -11.90 0.85
N TYR A 103 4.05 -11.93 1.96
CA TYR A 103 4.53 -11.34 3.19
C TYR A 103 4.01 -12.11 4.41
N GLN A 104 4.79 -12.05 5.48
CA GLN A 104 4.47 -12.52 6.81
C GLN A 104 5.05 -11.54 7.83
N VAL A 105 4.69 -11.66 9.11
CA VAL A 105 5.25 -10.79 10.15
C VAL A 105 6.78 -10.78 10.08
N GLY A 106 7.36 -9.59 9.89
CA GLY A 106 8.80 -9.38 9.82
C GLY A 106 9.48 -9.67 8.48
N LEU A 107 8.75 -10.07 7.42
CA LEU A 107 9.36 -10.50 6.15
C LEU A 107 8.47 -10.20 4.94
N VAL A 108 9.07 -9.64 3.90
CA VAL A 108 8.47 -9.53 2.56
C VAL A 108 9.35 -10.29 1.58
N THR A 109 8.75 -11.21 0.83
CA THR A 109 9.44 -11.97 -0.23
C THR A 109 8.96 -11.46 -1.59
N ILE A 110 9.89 -11.06 -2.45
CA ILE A 110 9.61 -10.66 -3.83
C ILE A 110 9.98 -11.83 -4.73
N PHE A 111 9.09 -12.19 -5.65
CA PHE A 111 9.31 -13.23 -6.65
C PHE A 111 9.42 -12.61 -8.05
N ALA A 112 10.30 -13.18 -8.86
CA ALA A 112 10.45 -12.90 -10.28
C ALA A 112 10.40 -14.24 -11.05
N GLU A 113 9.31 -14.49 -11.78
CA GLU A 113 9.20 -15.61 -12.72
C GLU A 113 9.61 -15.12 -14.11
N THR A 114 10.74 -15.62 -14.61
CA THR A 114 11.16 -15.41 -15.98
C THR A 114 10.92 -16.67 -16.82
N ARG A 115 10.40 -16.47 -18.04
CA ARG A 115 10.25 -17.53 -19.05
C ARG A 115 11.31 -17.44 -20.16
N SER A 116 12.21 -16.47 -20.06
CA SER A 116 13.28 -16.25 -21.03
C SER A 116 14.63 -16.11 -20.31
N PRO A 117 15.67 -16.85 -20.73
CA PRO A 117 17.02 -16.68 -20.19
C PRO A 117 17.64 -15.30 -20.50
N GLU A 118 16.98 -14.46 -21.30
CA GLU A 118 17.40 -13.10 -21.67
C GLU A 118 16.76 -12.00 -20.80
N ALA A 119 15.98 -12.35 -19.77
CA ALA A 119 15.33 -11.36 -18.91
C ALA A 119 16.34 -10.71 -17.94
N ASP A 120 17.03 -9.69 -18.43
CA ASP A 120 18.11 -8.92 -17.76
C ASP A 120 17.67 -8.09 -16.53
N ASP A 121 16.38 -8.05 -16.18
CA ASP A 121 15.91 -7.09 -15.18
C ASP A 121 16.42 -7.42 -13.78
N ILE A 122 16.47 -8.71 -13.40
CA ILE A 122 17.02 -9.14 -12.11
C ILE A 122 18.55 -8.98 -12.05
N ASP A 123 19.22 -8.82 -13.20
CA ASP A 123 20.66 -8.54 -13.29
C ASP A 123 21.01 -7.08 -13.02
N ARG A 124 20.02 -6.24 -12.68
CA ARG A 124 20.19 -4.82 -12.36
C ARG A 124 19.57 -4.48 -11.01
N PRO A 125 20.01 -3.39 -10.36
CA PRO A 125 19.36 -2.93 -9.15
C PRO A 125 17.90 -2.55 -9.38
N ILE A 126 17.02 -3.03 -8.51
CA ILE A 126 15.58 -2.73 -8.51
C ILE A 126 15.24 -2.07 -7.17
N VAL A 127 14.60 -0.90 -7.23
CA VAL A 127 14.10 -0.21 -6.02
C VAL A 127 12.70 -0.72 -5.73
N VAL A 128 12.55 -1.36 -4.58
CA VAL A 128 11.28 -1.84 -4.04
C VAL A 128 10.73 -0.77 -3.13
N LYS A 129 9.46 -0.42 -3.33
CA LYS A 129 8.68 0.43 -2.44
C LYS A 129 7.61 -0.40 -1.75
N ILE A 130 7.67 -0.47 -0.42
CA ILE A 130 6.74 -1.21 0.42
C ILE A 130 5.92 -0.19 1.20
N THR A 131 4.60 -0.22 1.04
CA THR A 131 3.66 0.62 1.78
C THR A 131 2.82 -0.24 2.70
N LEU A 132 2.87 0.09 4.00
CA LEU A 132 2.02 -0.47 5.03
C LEU A 132 0.87 0.48 5.30
N THR A 133 -0.37 0.00 5.27
CA THR A 133 -1.56 0.80 5.63
C THR A 133 -2.36 0.07 6.69
N ASP A 134 -2.59 0.74 7.81
CA ASP A 134 -3.42 0.20 8.89
C ASP A 134 -4.88 0.08 8.48
N ALA A 135 -5.55 -0.93 9.04
CA ALA A 135 -7.00 -1.02 9.00
C ALA A 135 -7.55 -1.65 10.28
N ASP A 136 -8.85 -1.47 10.50
CA ASP A 136 -9.57 -2.03 11.64
C ASP A 136 -10.08 -3.45 11.33
N ASN A 137 -10.28 -4.25 12.38
CA ASN A 137 -10.92 -5.56 12.28
C ASN A 137 -12.43 -5.42 11.98
N GLY A 138 -12.85 -5.93 10.82
CA GLY A 138 -14.26 -5.95 10.40
C GLY A 138 -15.16 -6.98 11.11
N GLY A 139 -14.59 -7.96 11.81
CA GLY A 139 -15.33 -8.87 12.71
C GLY A 139 -16.17 -9.98 12.06
N ASN A 140 -15.75 -10.55 10.92
CA ASN A 140 -16.43 -11.68 10.26
C ASN A 140 -15.83 -13.05 10.64
#